data_AF-A0A920SK64-F1
#
_entry.id   AF-A0A920SK64-F1
#
_cell.length_a   1.000
_cell.length_b   1.000
_cell.length_c   1.000
_cell.angle_alpha   90.00
_cell.angle_beta   90.00
_cell.angle_gamma   90.00
#
_symmetry.space_group_name_H-M   'P 1'
#
loop_
_entity.id
_entity.type
_entity.pdbx_description
1 polymer ?
#
loop_
_entity_poly.entity_id
_entity_poly.type
_entity_poly.pdbx_seq_one_letter_code
_entity_poly.pdbx_strand_id
1 'polypeptide(L)' 'MGGIFTVGITLLGQRFRDVELVSANAMFSVLFGVGGLFGPFLVGTAMSAIGPAGFPLSLLAVVAAYALFALFRQLTRK' A
#
# COMPACT_ATOMS: atom_id res chain seq x y z
N MET A 1 3.49 12.79 6.60
CA MET A 1 2.58 11.70 6.18
C MET A 1 1.85 12.11 4.92
N GLY A 2 2.49 12.08 3.74
CA GLY A 2 1.85 12.56 2.50
C GLY A 2 2.70 12.46 1.24
N GLY A 3 4.03 12.38 1.39
CA GLY A 3 4.95 12.34 0.24
C GLY A 3 4.65 11.23 -0.77
N ILE A 4 4.38 10.00 -0.31
CA ILE A 4 4.15 8.87 -1.23
C ILE A 4 2.84 9.04 -2.03
N PHE A 5 1.78 9.56 -1.40
CA PHE A 5 0.50 9.81 -2.07
C PHE A 5 0.65 10.90 -3.15
N THR A 6 1.26 12.02 -2.79
CA THR A 6 1.54 13.12 -3.73
C THR A 6 2.41 12.65 -4.88
N VAL A 7 3.52 11.97 -4.59
CA VAL A 7 4.43 11.41 -5.60
C VAL A 7 3.69 10.42 -6.49
N GLY A 8 2.83 9.55 -5.93
CA GLY A 8 2.03 8.59 -6.69
C GLY A 8 1.09 9.25 -7.70
N ILE A 9 0.34 10.27 -7.28
CA ILE A 9 -0.55 11.03 -8.17
C ILE A 9 0.25 11.81 -9.22
N THR A 10 1.39 12.42 -8.84
CA THR A 10 2.27 13.11 -9.80
C THR A 10 2.80 12.15 -10.87
N LEU A 11 3.27 10.95 -10.48
CA LEU A 11 3.71 9.92 -11.43
C LEU A 11 2.58 9.45 -12.35
N LEU A 12 1.36 9.38 -11.82
CA LEU A 12 0.18 9.02 -12.61
C LEU A 12 -0.11 10.05 -13.69
N GLY A 13 -0.09 11.34 -13.34
CA GLY A 13 -0.25 12.46 -14.28
C GLY A 13 0.89 12.57 -15.30
N GLN A 14 2.08 12.08 -14.98
CA GLN A 14 3.18 12.01 -15.94
C GLN A 14 3.03 10.85 -16.94
N ARG A 15 2.38 9.75 -16.55
CA ARG A 15 2.30 8.52 -17.35
C ARG A 15 1.01 8.37 -18.16
N PHE A 16 -0.09 8.93 -17.70
CA PHE A 16 -1.42 8.81 -18.33
C PHE A 16 -2.00 10.20 -18.66
N ARG A 17 -2.81 10.30 -19.72
CA ARG A 17 -3.45 11.54 -20.17
C ARG A 17 -4.95 11.33 -20.43
N ASP A 18 -5.71 12.42 -20.38
CA ASP A 18 -7.14 12.47 -20.72
C ASP A 18 -7.98 11.42 -19.96
N VAL A 19 -8.78 10.62 -20.66
CA VAL A 19 -9.62 9.56 -20.08
C VAL A 19 -8.83 8.52 -19.30
N GLU A 20 -7.61 8.20 -19.74
CA GLU A 20 -6.78 7.19 -19.11
C GLU A 20 -6.33 7.66 -17.70
N LEU A 21 -6.07 8.96 -17.54
CA LEU A 21 -5.72 9.54 -16.24
C LEU A 21 -6.88 9.45 -15.24
N VAL A 22 -8.11 9.72 -15.68
CA VAL A 22 -9.31 9.60 -14.84
C VAL A 22 -9.50 8.16 -14.36
N SER A 23 -9.35 7.19 -15.28
CA SER A 23 -9.47 5.77 -14.96
C SER A 23 -8.40 5.32 -13.94
N ALA A 24 -7.16 5.78 -14.11
CA ALA A 24 -6.08 5.41 -13.23
C ALA A 24 -6.24 6.03 -11.83
N ASN A 25 -6.73 7.27 -11.75
CA ASN A 25 -7.04 7.93 -10.47
C ASN A 25 -8.20 7.23 -9.74
N ALA A 26 -9.20 6.75 -10.47
CA ALA A 26 -10.27 5.94 -9.91
C ALA A 26 -9.71 4.63 -9.31
N MET A 27 -8.85 3.92 -10.05
CA MET A 27 -8.21 2.70 -9.54
C MET A 27 -7.33 2.99 -8.31
N PHE A 28 -6.61 4.11 -8.30
CA PHE A 28 -5.81 4.53 -7.15
C PHE A 28 -6.69 4.76 -5.90
N SER A 29 -7.86 5.36 -6.09
CA SER A 29 -8.85 5.57 -5.01
C SER A 29 -9.44 4.24 -4.52
N VAL A 30 -9.71 3.30 -5.44
CA VAL A 30 -10.15 1.94 -5.10
C VAL A 30 -9.09 1.22 -4.26
N LEU A 31 -7.82 1.26 -4.69
CA LEU A 31 -6.72 0.64 -3.94
C LEU A 31 -6.57 1.25 -2.54
N PHE A 32 -6.74 2.57 -2.42
CA PHE A 32 -6.75 3.23 -1.13
C PHE A 32 -7.92 2.74 -0.26
N GLY A 33 -9.13 2.64 -0.81
CA GLY A 33 -10.30 2.12 -0.10
C GLY A 33 -10.13 0.67 0.34
N VAL A 34 -9.58 -0.19 -0.52
CA VAL A 34 -9.24 -1.58 -0.22
C VAL A 34 -8.24 -1.63 0.94
N GLY A 35 -7.16 -0.86 0.87
CA GLY A 35 -6.18 -0.77 1.97
C GLY A 35 -6.80 -0.27 3.29
N GLY A 36 -7.69 0.71 3.20
CA GLY A 36 -8.44 1.26 4.34
C GLY A 36 -9.43 0.26 4.96
N LEU A 37 -9.94 -0.70 4.19
CA LEU A 37 -10.81 -1.77 4.68
C LEU A 37 -10.02 -2.92 5.29
N PHE A 38 -9.02 -3.43 4.55
CA PHE A 38 -8.24 -4.59 4.98
C PHE A 38 -7.26 -4.24 6.12
N GLY A 39 -6.76 -3.00 6.20
CA GLY A 39 -5.83 -2.58 7.24
C GLY A 39 -6.39 -2.77 8.66
N PRO A 40 -7.50 -2.11 9.03
CA PRO A 40 -8.14 -2.29 10.33
C PRO A 40 -8.60 -3.72 10.57
N PHE A 41 -9.04 -4.44 9.54
CA PHE A 41 -9.43 -5.84 9.67
C PHE A 41 -8.25 -6.73 10.09
N LEU A 42 -7.11 -6.63 9.40
CA LEU A 42 -5.91 -7.40 9.71
C LEU A 42 -5.30 -7.00 11.06
N VAL A 43 -5.22 -5.70 11.33
CA VAL A 43 -4.69 -5.18 12.59
C VAL A 43 -5.61 -5.55 13.76
N GLY A 44 -6.91 -5.39 13.61
CA GLY A 44 -7.90 -5.73 14.62
C GLY A 44 -7.91 -7.22 14.95
N THR A 45 -7.89 -8.08 13.93
CA THR A 45 -7.80 -9.54 14.14
C THR A 45 -6.49 -9.94 14.80
N ALA A 46 -5.35 -9.33 14.42
CA ALA A 46 -4.08 -9.55 15.10
C ALA A 46 -4.15 -9.09 16.57
N MET A 47 -4.71 -7.91 16.84
CA MET A 47 -4.87 -7.42 18.21
C MET A 47 -5.81 -8.31 19.05
N SER A 48 -6.84 -8.89 18.46
CA SER A 48 -7.71 -9.85 19.14
C SER A 48 -6.99 -11.17 19.47
N ALA A 49 -6.04 -11.62 18.65
CA ALA A 49 -5.35 -12.91 18.83
C ALA A 49 -4.15 -12.84 19.78
N ILE A 50 -3.35 -11.77 19.71
CA ILE A 50 -2.06 -11.62 20.43
C ILE A 50 -2.02 -10.37 21.32
N GLY A 51 -3.17 -9.71 21.52
CA GLY A 51 -3.30 -8.54 22.39
C GLY A 51 -2.70 -7.27 21.78
N PRO A 52 -2.37 -6.26 22.59
CA PRO A 52 -1.89 -4.95 22.12
C PRO A 52 -0.63 -5.01 21.24
N ALA A 53 0.19 -6.05 21.39
CA ALA A 53 1.37 -6.30 20.57
C ALA A 53 1.04 -6.65 19.11
N GLY A 54 -0.21 -7.01 18.80
CA GLY A 54 -0.67 -7.30 17.44
C GLY A 54 -0.59 -6.10 16.50
N PHE A 55 -0.73 -4.87 17.02
CA PHE A 55 -0.61 -3.64 16.22
C PHE A 55 0.79 -3.45 15.63
N PRO A 56 1.87 -3.33 16.44
CA PRO A 56 3.21 -3.14 15.88
C PRO A 56 3.66 -4.35 15.04
N LEU A 57 3.27 -5.57 15.39
CA LEU A 57 3.59 -6.76 14.60
C LEU A 57 2.93 -6.74 13.22
N SER A 58 1.67 -6.29 13.12
CA SER A 58 0.98 -6.16 11.83
C SER A 58 1.66 -5.14 10.92
N LEU A 59 2.06 -3.99 11.47
CA LEU A 59 2.81 -2.97 10.72
C LEU A 59 4.17 -3.51 10.25
N LEU A 60 4.90 -4.19 11.13
CA LEU A 60 6.19 -4.78 10.81
C LEU A 60 6.06 -5.86 9.72
N ALA A 61 5.01 -6.67 9.77
CA ALA A 61 4.72 -7.68 8.76
C ALA A 61 4.48 -7.05 7.37
N VAL A 62 3.69 -5.98 7.29
CA VAL A 62 3.44 -5.28 6.01
C VAL A 62 4.71 -4.65 5.45
N VAL A 63 5.50 -4.00 6.30
CA VAL A 63 6.78 -3.39 5.89
C VAL A 63 7.78 -4.46 5.45
N ALA A 64 7.89 -5.56 6.20
CA ALA A 64 8.76 -6.68 5.84
C ALA A 64 8.34 -7.32 4.52
N ALA A 65 7.04 -7.53 4.29
CA ALA A 65 6.53 -8.05 3.02
C ALA A 65 6.87 -7.12 1.85
N TYR A 66 6.71 -5.81 2.01
CA TYR A 66 7.10 -4.83 0.99
C TYR A 66 8.61 -4.83 0.75
N ALA A 67 9.42 -4.87 1.81
CA ALA A 67 10.88 -4.92 1.69
C ALA A 67 11.35 -6.20 0.97
N LEU A 68 10.78 -7.36 1.30
CA LEU A 68 11.05 -8.63 0.61
C LEU A 68 10.67 -8.55 -0.86
N PHE A 69 9.50 -8.00 -1.18
CA PHE A 69 9.09 -7.78 -2.57
C PHE A 69 10.06 -6.85 -3.31
N ALA A 70 10.48 -5.76 -2.67
CA ALA A 70 11.44 -4.81 -3.25
C ALA A 70 12.82 -5.45 -3.46
N LEU A 71 13.29 -6.26 -2.52
CA LEU A 71 14.53 -7.04 -2.62
C LEU A 71 14.45 -8.07 -3.75
N PHE A 72 13.37 -8.85 -3.80
CA PHE A 72 13.12 -9.81 -4.86
C PHE A 72 13.12 -9.13 -6.23
N ARG A 73 12.41 -8.01 -6.37
CA ARG A 73 12.39 -7.22 -7.62
C ARG A 73 13.76 -6.68 -8.01
N GLN A 74 14.61 -6.34 -7.05
CA GLN A 74 15.98 -5.90 -7.32
C GLN A 74 16.89 -7.04 -7.77
N LEU A 75 16.75 -8.22 -7.16
CA LEU A 75 17.53 -9.40 -7.52
C LEU A 75 17.17 -9.94 -8.91
N THR A 76 15.88 -9.93 -9.28
CA THR A 76 15.41 -10.38 -10.61
C THR A 76 15.63 -9.34 -11.72
N ARG A 77 16.01 -8.09 -11.38
CA ARG A 77 16.38 -7.05 -12.36
C ARG A 77 17.89 -7.01 -12.65
N LYS A 78 18.69 -7.89 -12.04
CA LYS A 78 20.05 -8.20 -12.47
C LYS A 78 20.02 -9.32 -13.50
#